data_AF-A0A9P8V253-F1
#
_entry.id   AF-A0A9P8V253-F1
#
_cell.length_a   1.000
_cell.length_b   1.000
_cell.length_c   1.000
_cell.angle_alpha   90.00
_cell.angle_beta   90.00
_cell.angle_gamma   90.00
#
_symmetry.space_group_name_H-M   'P 1'
#
loop_
_entity.id
_entity.type
_entity.pdbx_description
1 polymer ?
#
loop_
_entity_poly.entity_id
_entity_poly.type
_entity_poly.pdbx_seq_one_letter_code
_entity_poly.pdbx_strand_id
1 'polypeptide(L)'
;MSPSAVNNTAGPSATPEAEKVDVSDLGFIETPKVEGTWSVDKVIAVAPNDSAAFSTPSDSPLPYFHLLERLKTTKREGWRRFGIARGESIADHMYRMSLLTFACPAALKDRIDLNRCIKMALIHDMAESLVGDITPVDGVAKPEKNRREAETMDYITKGLLGGVEGGVAGTEMRAIWQEYEDSKTLESLFVHDLDKMELLLQMFEYEKRARATLDLGEFAYVATKFSLPETREWANALLAEREAFWGSAQHVHGEEGVAGGVKPDTRQQQDTYYSKEA
;
A
#
# COMPACT_ATOMS: atom_id res chain seq x y z
N MET A 1 -4.41 55.45 54.37
CA MET A 1 -3.35 54.47 54.06
C MET A 1 -4.03 53.24 53.49
N SER A 2 -3.97 53.08 52.17
CA SER A 2 -4.52 51.91 51.46
C SER A 2 -3.40 51.34 50.60
N PRO A 3 -3.01 50.06 50.75
CA PRO A 3 -2.17 49.37 49.77
C PRO A 3 -3.07 48.53 48.85
N SER A 4 -3.15 48.87 47.58
CA SER A 4 -2.30 48.36 46.48
C SER A 4 -2.90 47.11 45.83
N ALA A 5 -3.47 47.31 44.65
CA ALA A 5 -3.86 46.28 43.70
C ALA A 5 -2.60 45.61 43.12
N VAL A 6 -2.57 44.29 43.11
CA VAL A 6 -1.57 43.50 42.39
C VAL A 6 -2.19 43.05 41.07
N ASN A 7 -1.67 43.59 39.98
CA ASN A 7 -2.03 43.24 38.61
C ASN A 7 -1.46 41.85 38.29
N ASN A 8 -2.33 40.94 37.85
CA ASN A 8 -1.98 39.59 37.42
C ASN A 8 -1.63 39.63 35.93
N THR A 9 -0.34 39.71 35.58
CA THR A 9 0.12 39.56 34.20
C THR A 9 0.48 38.10 33.97
N ALA A 10 -0.40 37.39 33.27
CA ALA A 10 -0.12 36.08 32.69
C ALA A 10 1.07 36.21 31.71
N GLY A 11 2.13 35.45 31.97
CA GLY A 11 3.26 35.30 31.05
C GLY A 11 2.85 34.52 29.79
N PRO A 12 3.54 34.73 28.65
CA PRO A 12 3.18 34.09 27.40
C PRO A 12 3.38 32.57 27.50
N SER A 13 2.33 31.85 27.09
CA SER A 13 2.31 30.43 26.80
C SER A 13 3.59 29.99 26.09
N ALA A 14 4.24 28.95 26.63
CA ALA A 14 5.34 28.27 25.98
C ALA A 14 4.91 27.85 24.57
N THR A 15 5.69 28.27 23.56
CA THR A 15 5.67 27.66 22.24
C THR A 15 5.96 26.16 22.38
N PRO A 16 5.26 25.27 21.65
CA PRO A 16 5.62 23.86 21.64
C PRO A 16 7.07 23.73 21.20
N GLU A 17 7.90 23.00 21.95
CA GLU A 17 9.24 22.65 21.49
C GLU A 17 9.11 21.96 20.14
N ALA A 18 9.77 22.50 19.11
CA ALA A 18 9.82 21.86 17.81
C ALA A 18 10.40 20.46 18.00
N GLU A 19 9.60 19.45 17.68
CA GLU A 19 9.98 18.05 17.79
C GLU A 19 11.31 17.83 17.07
N LYS A 20 12.29 17.25 17.77
CA LYS A 20 13.62 17.01 17.19
C LYS A 20 13.48 15.97 16.07
N VAL A 21 13.74 16.39 14.85
CA VAL A 21 13.79 15.49 13.68
C VAL A 21 14.91 14.47 13.86
N ASP A 22 14.57 13.18 13.83
CA ASP A 22 15.55 12.09 13.80
C ASP A 22 16.13 11.93 12.39
N VAL A 23 17.27 12.56 12.16
CA VAL A 23 17.98 12.48 10.87
C VAL A 23 18.47 11.06 10.53
N SER A 24 18.45 10.11 11.48
CA SER A 24 18.84 8.72 11.23
C SER A 24 17.72 7.88 10.60
N ASP A 25 16.47 8.37 10.61
CA ASP A 25 15.29 7.65 10.08
C ASP A 25 14.43 8.49 9.13
N LEU A 26 15.06 9.31 8.27
CA LEU A 26 14.36 10.10 7.25
C LEU A 26 13.66 9.26 6.16
N GLY A 27 13.93 7.96 6.12
CA GLY A 27 13.32 7.04 5.14
C GLY A 27 11.92 6.55 5.54
N PHE A 28 11.40 7.04 6.67
CA PHE A 28 10.08 6.73 7.18
C PHE A 28 9.32 8.04 7.47
N ILE A 29 8.07 8.09 7.02
CA ILE A 29 7.13 9.16 7.34
C ILE A 29 5.85 8.50 7.84
N GLU A 30 5.38 8.88 9.03
CA GLU A 30 4.11 8.36 9.53
C GLU A 30 2.96 8.84 8.65
N THR A 31 2.07 7.92 8.28
CA THR A 31 0.86 8.24 7.53
C THR A 31 0.00 9.23 8.34
N PRO A 32 -0.36 10.39 7.78
CA PRO A 32 -1.13 11.37 8.52
C PRO A 32 -2.52 10.84 8.90
N LYS A 33 -2.90 11.03 10.16
CA LYS A 33 -4.23 10.70 10.67
C LYS A 33 -5.11 11.94 10.60
N VAL A 34 -6.30 11.80 10.00
CA VAL A 34 -7.26 12.89 9.84
C VAL A 34 -8.46 12.73 10.76
N GLU A 35 -8.90 13.81 11.39
CA GLU A 35 -10.11 13.83 12.21
C GLU A 35 -11.39 13.98 11.35
N GLY A 36 -12.44 13.24 11.74
CA GLY A 36 -13.74 13.25 11.08
C GLY A 36 -13.71 12.59 9.69
N THR A 37 -14.53 13.09 8.76
CA THR A 37 -14.59 12.56 7.39
C THR A 37 -13.27 12.77 6.67
N TRP A 38 -12.71 11.69 6.11
CA TRP A 38 -11.47 11.71 5.33
C TRP A 38 -11.68 12.42 3.99
N SER A 39 -10.72 13.27 3.61
CA SER A 39 -10.59 13.86 2.28
C SER A 39 -9.12 14.10 1.96
N VAL A 40 -8.78 14.20 0.67
CA VAL A 40 -7.42 14.49 0.22
C VAL A 40 -6.89 15.80 0.81
N ASP A 41 -7.70 16.87 0.79
CA ASP A 41 -7.32 18.18 1.33
C ASP A 41 -6.93 18.12 2.81
N LYS A 42 -7.64 17.31 3.60
CA LYS A 42 -7.33 17.16 5.03
C LYS A 42 -6.01 16.42 5.23
N VAL A 43 -5.75 15.36 4.46
CA VAL A 43 -4.47 14.63 4.54
C VAL A 43 -3.31 15.54 4.18
N ILE A 44 -3.44 16.33 3.11
CA ILE A 44 -2.41 17.29 2.69
C ILE A 44 -2.20 18.39 3.74
N ALA A 45 -3.27 18.88 4.37
CA ALA A 45 -3.18 19.93 5.39
C ALA A 45 -2.38 19.52 6.63
N VAL A 46 -2.36 18.22 6.96
CA VAL A 46 -1.61 17.67 8.11
C VAL A 46 -0.33 16.95 7.69
N ALA A 47 -0.06 16.82 6.39
CA ALA A 47 1.15 16.18 5.88
C ALA A 47 2.39 17.05 6.18
N PRO A 48 3.47 16.47 6.72
CA PRO A 48 4.67 17.23 7.02
C PRO A 48 5.33 17.77 5.73
N ASN A 49 5.73 19.04 5.75
CA ASN A 49 6.52 19.74 4.70
C ASN A 49 5.90 19.88 3.30
N ASP A 50 4.61 19.59 3.12
CA ASP A 50 4.05 19.25 1.80
C ASP A 50 2.96 20.22 1.27
N SER A 51 2.39 21.09 2.10
CA SER A 51 1.15 21.81 1.74
C SER A 51 1.29 22.74 0.52
N ALA A 52 2.45 23.34 0.29
CA ALA A 52 2.70 24.20 -0.88
C ALA A 52 3.10 23.40 -2.13
N ALA A 53 3.72 22.23 -1.96
CA ALA A 53 4.22 21.38 -3.04
C ALA A 53 3.08 20.69 -3.82
N PHE A 54 1.88 20.65 -3.24
CA PHE A 54 0.71 19.89 -3.72
C PHE A 54 -0.44 20.79 -4.22
N SER A 55 -0.10 21.99 -4.69
CA SER A 55 -1.07 22.94 -5.23
C SER A 55 -1.71 22.43 -6.54
N THR A 56 -3.04 22.54 -6.67
CA THR A 56 -3.81 22.18 -7.86
C THR A 56 -4.68 23.35 -8.36
N PRO A 57 -5.04 23.40 -9.65
CA PRO A 57 -4.47 22.60 -10.75
C PRO A 57 -3.00 22.99 -11.01
N SER A 58 -2.21 22.08 -11.59
CA SER A 58 -0.82 22.33 -11.94
C SER A 58 -0.54 22.09 -13.43
N ASP A 59 0.16 23.03 -14.06
CA ASP A 59 0.75 22.88 -15.41
C ASP A 59 2.17 22.32 -15.35
N SER A 60 2.72 22.13 -14.15
CA SER A 60 4.03 21.55 -13.90
C SER A 60 3.91 20.11 -13.37
N PRO A 61 4.78 19.17 -13.78
CA PRO A 61 4.79 17.83 -13.20
C PRO A 61 5.46 17.75 -11.82
N LEU A 62 6.07 18.83 -11.32
CA LEU A 62 6.83 18.81 -10.06
C LEU A 62 5.99 18.41 -8.83
N PRO A 63 4.76 18.92 -8.61
CA PRO A 63 3.89 18.45 -7.54
C PRO A 63 3.66 16.94 -7.54
N TYR A 64 3.46 16.36 -8.73
CA TYR A 64 3.33 14.91 -8.90
C TYR A 64 4.62 14.19 -8.51
N PHE A 65 5.80 14.68 -8.92
CA PHE A 65 7.08 14.07 -8.54
C PHE A 65 7.34 14.10 -7.04
N HIS A 66 6.97 15.19 -6.36
CA HIS A 66 7.03 15.27 -4.90
C HIS A 66 6.09 14.27 -4.26
N LEU A 67 4.87 14.11 -4.76
CA LEU A 67 3.90 13.18 -4.19
C LEU A 67 4.38 11.71 -4.28
N LEU A 68 5.02 11.34 -5.38
CA LEU A 68 5.58 9.99 -5.57
C LEU A 68 6.61 9.59 -4.50
N GLU A 69 7.27 10.56 -3.85
CA GLU A 69 8.18 10.28 -2.74
C GLU A 69 7.50 9.54 -1.59
N ARG A 70 6.22 9.83 -1.35
CA ARG A 70 5.43 9.22 -0.27
C ARG A 70 5.31 7.71 -0.41
N LEU A 71 5.39 7.16 -1.63
CA LEU A 71 5.41 5.71 -1.85
C LEU A 71 6.72 5.05 -1.40
N LYS A 72 7.80 5.82 -1.25
CA LYS A 72 9.10 5.36 -0.74
C LYS A 72 9.12 5.37 0.79
N THR A 73 8.45 6.33 1.40
CA THR A 73 8.45 6.55 2.85
C THR A 73 7.33 5.83 3.58
N THR A 74 6.19 5.57 2.92
CA THR A 74 5.13 4.70 3.44
C THR A 74 5.54 3.24 3.36
N LYS A 75 5.64 2.58 4.52
CA LYS A 75 6.00 1.16 4.64
C LYS A 75 4.75 0.29 4.62
N ARG A 76 4.88 -0.92 4.09
CA ARG A 76 3.77 -1.89 4.06
C ARG A 76 3.41 -2.32 5.49
N GLU A 77 2.20 -1.98 5.92
CA GLU A 77 1.68 -2.12 7.29
C GLU A 77 1.57 -3.57 7.73
N GLY A 78 1.30 -4.47 6.78
CA GLY A 78 1.24 -5.91 7.01
C GLY A 78 2.47 -6.43 7.75
N TRP A 79 3.67 -5.98 7.38
CA TRP A 79 4.93 -6.43 8.00
C TRP A 79 5.17 -5.82 9.38
N ARG A 80 4.73 -4.57 9.60
CA ARG A 80 4.93 -3.87 10.88
C ARG A 80 4.19 -4.53 12.03
N ARG A 81 3.04 -5.16 11.76
CA ARG A 81 2.29 -5.99 12.71
C ARG A 81 3.11 -7.16 13.28
N PHE A 82 4.16 -7.58 12.58
CA PHE A 82 5.10 -8.63 13.00
C PHE A 82 6.41 -8.06 13.55
N GLY A 83 6.46 -6.76 13.87
CA GLY A 83 7.65 -6.10 14.44
C GLY A 83 8.73 -5.76 13.41
N ILE A 84 8.44 -5.87 12.11
CA ILE A 84 9.38 -5.53 11.04
C ILE A 84 9.34 -4.01 10.81
N ALA A 85 10.13 -3.27 11.58
CA ALA A 85 10.16 -1.80 11.53
C ALA A 85 10.74 -1.25 10.21
N ARG A 86 11.75 -1.91 9.65
CA ARG A 86 12.39 -1.54 8.36
C ARG A 86 11.94 -2.48 7.24
N GLY A 87 10.62 -2.57 7.07
CA GLY A 87 9.99 -3.30 5.97
C GLY A 87 10.15 -2.60 4.63
N GLU A 88 9.73 -3.28 3.57
CA GLU A 88 9.61 -2.70 2.23
C GLU A 88 8.61 -1.53 2.21
N SER A 89 8.80 -0.61 1.27
CA SER A 89 7.83 0.42 0.97
C SER A 89 6.85 -0.01 -0.13
N ILE A 90 5.80 0.77 -0.33
CA ILE A 90 4.85 0.54 -1.44
C ILE A 90 5.56 0.59 -2.80
N ALA A 91 6.51 1.52 -2.96
CA ALA A 91 7.35 1.60 -4.15
C ALA A 91 8.23 0.35 -4.37
N ASP A 92 8.77 -0.26 -3.31
CA ASP A 92 9.56 -1.50 -3.41
C ASP A 92 8.68 -2.65 -3.96
N HIS A 93 7.48 -2.78 -3.39
CA HIS A 93 6.46 -3.75 -3.79
C HIS A 93 6.07 -3.59 -5.28
N MET A 94 5.62 -2.40 -5.67
CA MET A 94 5.22 -2.10 -7.06
C MET A 94 6.38 -2.27 -8.06
N TYR A 95 7.61 -1.92 -7.65
CA TYR A 95 8.79 -2.11 -8.49
C TYR A 95 9.04 -3.60 -8.76
N ARG A 96 9.03 -4.45 -7.72
CA ARG A 96 9.25 -5.87 -7.92
C ARG A 96 8.12 -6.49 -8.73
N MET A 97 6.86 -6.16 -8.45
CA MET A 97 5.72 -6.59 -9.27
C MET A 97 5.91 -6.25 -10.75
N SER A 98 6.31 -5.01 -11.06
CA SER A 98 6.57 -4.59 -12.43
C SER A 98 7.63 -5.46 -13.10
N LEU A 99 8.68 -5.88 -12.40
CA LEU A 99 9.66 -6.81 -12.95
C LEU A 99 9.13 -8.23 -13.11
N LEU A 100 8.27 -8.70 -12.20
CA LEU A 100 7.65 -10.04 -12.32
C LEU A 100 6.82 -10.19 -13.59
N THR A 101 6.21 -9.12 -14.11
CA THR A 101 5.48 -9.16 -15.39
C THR A 101 6.32 -9.65 -16.57
N PHE A 102 7.64 -9.49 -16.52
CA PHE A 102 8.55 -9.91 -17.59
C PHE A 102 8.65 -11.43 -17.71
N ALA A 103 8.30 -12.15 -16.63
CA ALA A 103 8.20 -13.60 -16.59
C ALA A 103 6.82 -14.12 -17.05
N CYS A 104 6.08 -13.32 -17.82
CA CYS A 104 4.75 -13.68 -18.33
C CYS A 104 4.73 -15.11 -18.91
N PRO A 105 3.79 -15.97 -18.47
CA PRO A 105 3.62 -17.31 -19.02
C PRO A 105 3.40 -17.27 -20.53
N ALA A 106 3.98 -18.24 -21.24
CA ALA A 106 3.82 -18.35 -22.70
C ALA A 106 2.34 -18.45 -23.13
N ALA A 107 1.50 -19.09 -22.30
CA ALA A 107 0.06 -19.22 -22.54
C ALA A 107 -0.72 -17.89 -22.48
N LEU A 108 -0.16 -16.86 -21.83
CA LEU A 108 -0.76 -15.53 -21.71
C LEU A 108 -0.14 -14.51 -22.68
N LYS A 109 1.11 -14.73 -23.11
CA LYS A 109 1.95 -13.74 -23.80
C LYS A 109 1.29 -13.08 -25.03
N ASP A 110 0.53 -13.84 -25.82
CA ASP A 110 -0.14 -13.34 -27.03
C ASP A 110 -1.58 -12.85 -26.76
N ARG A 111 -2.03 -12.88 -25.51
CA ARG A 111 -3.40 -12.58 -25.07
C ARG A 111 -3.50 -11.33 -24.18
N ILE A 112 -2.37 -10.80 -23.72
CA ILE A 112 -2.29 -9.62 -22.85
C ILE A 112 -1.30 -8.60 -23.41
N ASP A 113 -1.55 -7.32 -23.16
CA ASP A 113 -0.54 -6.29 -23.36
C ASP A 113 0.40 -6.19 -22.14
N LEU A 114 1.65 -6.65 -22.30
CA LEU A 114 2.64 -6.58 -21.22
C LEU A 114 3.03 -5.17 -20.82
N ASN A 115 3.05 -4.21 -21.76
CA ASN A 115 3.34 -2.82 -21.40
C ASN A 115 2.21 -2.25 -20.53
N ARG A 116 0.96 -2.64 -20.80
CA ARG A 116 -0.18 -2.31 -19.95
C ARG A 116 -0.04 -2.93 -18.56
N CYS A 117 0.33 -4.20 -18.46
CA CYS A 117 0.55 -4.89 -17.19
C CYS A 117 1.68 -4.24 -16.36
N ILE A 118 2.80 -3.87 -17.01
CA ILE A 118 3.92 -3.16 -16.38
C ILE A 118 3.44 -1.83 -15.79
N LYS A 119 2.72 -1.02 -16.58
CA LYS A 119 2.18 0.26 -16.10
C LYS A 119 1.19 0.05 -14.95
N MET A 120 0.31 -0.95 -15.06
CA MET A 120 -0.67 -1.27 -14.03
C MET A 120 -0.02 -1.64 -12.70
N ALA A 121 1.00 -2.50 -12.72
CA ALA A 121 1.78 -2.85 -11.53
C ALA A 121 2.40 -1.60 -10.86
N LEU A 122 2.89 -0.65 -11.64
CA LEU A 122 3.47 0.61 -11.15
C LEU A 122 2.45 1.65 -10.64
N ILE A 123 1.15 1.45 -10.90
CA ILE A 123 0.10 2.44 -10.65
C ILE A 123 -0.92 1.97 -9.60
N HIS A 124 -1.16 0.66 -9.47
CA HIS A 124 -2.32 0.14 -8.73
C HIS A 124 -2.43 0.66 -7.28
N ASP A 125 -1.33 0.63 -6.52
CA ASP A 125 -1.25 1.13 -5.13
C ASP A 125 -0.82 2.61 -5.04
N MET A 126 -0.81 3.37 -6.13
CA MET A 126 -0.38 4.78 -6.10
C MET A 126 -1.27 5.66 -5.19
N ALA A 127 -2.53 5.27 -5.00
CA ALA A 127 -3.46 5.95 -4.11
C ALA A 127 -3.02 5.91 -2.63
N GLU A 128 -2.26 4.89 -2.25
CA GLU A 128 -1.74 4.73 -0.88
C GLU A 128 -0.73 5.82 -0.49
N SER A 129 -0.23 6.60 -1.46
CA SER A 129 0.58 7.81 -1.20
C SER A 129 -0.11 8.81 -0.25
N LEU A 130 -1.45 8.89 -0.28
CA LEU A 130 -2.25 9.73 0.62
C LEU A 130 -3.20 8.92 1.51
N VAL A 131 -3.74 7.80 1.01
CA VAL A 131 -4.64 6.95 1.80
C VAL A 131 -3.89 6.24 2.93
N GLY A 132 -2.61 5.95 2.73
CA GLY A 132 -1.85 4.96 3.51
C GLY A 132 -2.16 3.53 3.07
N ASP A 133 -1.31 2.59 3.48
CA ASP A 133 -1.54 1.15 3.27
C ASP A 133 -2.57 0.66 4.30
N ILE A 134 -3.86 0.74 3.94
CA ILE A 134 -4.97 0.30 4.79
C ILE A 134 -5.09 -1.22 4.71
N THR A 135 -4.89 -1.88 5.84
CA THR A 135 -5.00 -3.34 5.97
C THR A 135 -6.41 -3.76 6.44
N PRO A 136 -6.80 -5.04 6.25
CA PRO A 136 -8.10 -5.54 6.70
C PRO A 136 -8.36 -5.38 8.21
N VAL A 137 -7.32 -5.24 9.03
CA VAL A 137 -7.45 -5.11 10.50
C VAL A 137 -7.67 -3.67 10.96
N ASP A 138 -7.54 -2.68 10.07
CA ASP A 138 -7.70 -1.26 10.41
C ASP A 138 -9.17 -0.81 10.53
N GLY A 139 -10.13 -1.71 10.25
CA GLY A 139 -11.55 -1.47 10.45
C GLY A 139 -12.19 -0.47 9.48
N VAL A 140 -11.47 -0.04 8.44
CA VAL A 140 -12.02 0.77 7.35
C VAL A 140 -12.80 -0.15 6.41
N ALA A 141 -14.09 0.16 6.20
CA ALA A 141 -14.91 -0.61 5.29
C ALA A 141 -14.41 -0.48 3.85
N LYS A 142 -14.40 -1.58 3.08
CA LYS A 142 -13.96 -1.60 1.66
C LYS A 142 -14.58 -0.48 0.80
N PRO A 143 -15.90 -0.18 0.86
CA PRO A 143 -16.44 0.95 0.08
C PRO A 143 -15.85 2.30 0.46
N GLU A 144 -15.49 2.51 1.72
CA GLU A 144 -14.82 3.74 2.16
C GLU A 144 -13.36 3.76 1.69
N LYS A 145 -12.63 2.64 1.80
CA LYS A 145 -11.27 2.52 1.22
C LYS A 145 -11.28 2.88 -0.27
N ASN A 146 -12.13 2.22 -1.06
CA ASN A 146 -12.25 2.46 -2.49
C ASN A 146 -12.62 3.92 -2.82
N ARG A 147 -13.49 4.54 -2.01
CA ARG A 147 -13.82 5.98 -2.15
C ARG A 147 -12.60 6.86 -1.94
N ARG A 148 -11.80 6.61 -0.90
CA ARG A 148 -10.58 7.39 -0.60
C ARG A 148 -9.51 7.22 -1.69
N GLU A 149 -9.38 6.00 -2.20
CA GLU A 149 -8.42 5.70 -3.26
C GLU A 149 -8.83 6.35 -4.58
N ALA A 150 -10.12 6.27 -4.95
CA ALA A 150 -10.65 6.96 -6.12
C ALA A 150 -10.51 8.49 -6.01
N GLU A 151 -10.76 9.08 -4.83
CA GLU A 151 -10.56 10.51 -4.58
C GLU A 151 -9.09 10.90 -4.72
N THR A 152 -8.16 10.10 -4.19
CA THR A 152 -6.71 10.30 -4.35
C THR A 152 -6.29 10.22 -5.82
N MET A 153 -6.76 9.20 -6.54
CA MET A 153 -6.41 9.04 -7.95
C MET A 153 -6.97 10.15 -8.82
N ASP A 154 -8.18 10.64 -8.53
CA ASP A 154 -8.73 11.82 -9.20
C ASP A 154 -7.89 13.08 -8.90
N TYR A 155 -7.46 13.26 -7.65
CA TYR A 155 -6.56 14.35 -7.29
C TYR A 155 -5.22 14.29 -8.04
N ILE A 156 -4.59 13.11 -8.11
CA ILE A 156 -3.33 12.91 -8.83
C ILE A 156 -3.51 13.17 -10.33
N THR A 157 -4.50 12.52 -10.93
CA THR A 157 -4.63 12.45 -12.39
C THR A 157 -5.29 13.68 -13.00
N LYS A 158 -6.26 14.30 -12.30
CA LYS A 158 -6.97 15.50 -12.77
C LYS A 158 -6.44 16.78 -12.13
N GLY A 159 -5.96 16.71 -10.89
CA GLY A 159 -5.42 17.87 -10.17
C GLY A 159 -3.95 18.13 -10.51
N LEU A 160 -3.07 17.19 -10.15
CA LEU A 160 -1.62 17.36 -10.32
C LEU A 160 -1.16 17.22 -11.78
N LEU A 161 -1.76 16.29 -12.52
CA LEU A 161 -1.40 15.99 -13.91
C LEU A 161 -2.37 16.59 -14.94
N GLY A 162 -3.49 17.19 -14.53
CA GLY A 162 -4.54 17.63 -15.46
C GLY A 162 -4.11 18.77 -16.41
N GLY A 163 -3.22 19.66 -15.96
CA GLY A 163 -2.66 20.74 -16.79
C GLY A 163 -1.37 20.35 -17.53
N VAL A 164 -0.70 19.28 -17.10
CA VAL A 164 0.60 18.86 -17.65
C VAL A 164 0.41 18.22 -19.04
N GLU A 165 0.97 18.85 -20.07
CA GLU A 165 0.91 18.36 -21.47
C GLU A 165 -0.53 17.99 -21.90
N GLY A 166 -1.52 18.78 -21.49
CA GLY A 166 -2.93 18.57 -21.82
C GLY A 166 -3.60 17.40 -21.08
N GLY A 167 -3.02 16.90 -19.98
CA GLY A 167 -3.66 15.90 -19.11
C GLY A 167 -3.66 14.48 -19.66
N VAL A 168 -2.92 14.22 -20.75
CA VAL A 168 -2.86 12.93 -21.43
C VAL A 168 -2.37 11.83 -20.49
N ALA A 169 -1.28 12.09 -19.77
CA ALA A 169 -0.69 11.13 -18.83
C ALA A 169 -1.64 10.82 -17.65
N GLY A 170 -2.29 11.85 -17.09
CA GLY A 170 -3.27 11.67 -16.03
C GLY A 170 -4.46 10.82 -16.49
N THR A 171 -4.97 11.07 -17.69
CA THR A 171 -6.10 10.31 -18.28
C THR A 171 -5.74 8.83 -18.47
N GLU A 172 -4.56 8.53 -19.04
CA GLU A 172 -4.10 7.15 -19.20
C GLU A 172 -3.95 6.44 -17.86
N MET A 173 -3.28 7.08 -16.89
CA MET A 173 -3.04 6.55 -15.56
C MET A 173 -4.36 6.23 -14.83
N ARG A 174 -5.33 7.15 -14.88
CA ARG A 174 -6.65 6.96 -14.26
C ARG A 174 -7.40 5.78 -14.85
N ALA A 175 -7.28 5.57 -16.16
CA ALA A 175 -7.90 4.44 -16.85
C ALA A 175 -7.22 3.11 -16.49
N ILE A 176 -5.89 3.08 -16.37
CA ILE A 176 -5.14 1.90 -15.92
C ILE A 176 -5.52 1.52 -14.50
N TRP A 177 -5.54 2.50 -13.59
CA TRP A 177 -5.92 2.26 -12.21
C TRP A 177 -7.36 1.72 -12.10
N GLN A 178 -8.31 2.31 -12.84
CA GLN A 178 -9.68 1.81 -12.85
C GLN A 178 -9.78 0.38 -13.39
N GLU A 179 -8.99 0.02 -14.39
CA GLU A 179 -8.96 -1.33 -14.95
C GLU A 179 -8.48 -2.37 -13.91
N TYR A 180 -7.50 -2.00 -13.08
CA TYR A 180 -7.07 -2.83 -11.96
C TYR A 180 -8.20 -3.00 -10.93
N GLU A 181 -8.81 -1.89 -10.48
CA GLU A 181 -9.91 -1.91 -9.53
C GLU A 181 -11.11 -2.75 -10.01
N ASP A 182 -11.47 -2.59 -11.28
CA ASP A 182 -12.58 -3.31 -11.90
C ASP A 182 -12.38 -4.83 -11.95
N SER A 183 -11.13 -5.31 -11.92
CA SER A 183 -10.79 -6.74 -11.83
C SER A 183 -11.42 -7.63 -12.92
N LYS A 184 -11.57 -7.12 -14.14
CA LYS A 184 -12.30 -7.79 -15.25
C LYS A 184 -11.43 -8.25 -16.41
N THR A 185 -10.36 -7.52 -16.72
CA THR A 185 -9.51 -7.82 -17.88
C THR A 185 -8.47 -8.89 -17.55
N LEU A 186 -7.95 -9.58 -18.57
CA LEU A 186 -6.93 -10.60 -18.36
C LEU A 186 -5.63 -9.99 -17.82
N GLU A 187 -5.28 -8.79 -18.28
CA GLU A 187 -4.21 -7.95 -17.74
C GLU A 187 -4.41 -7.68 -16.25
N SER A 188 -5.60 -7.22 -15.86
CA SER A 188 -5.95 -6.94 -14.46
C SER A 188 -5.85 -8.19 -13.60
N LEU A 189 -6.42 -9.31 -14.05
CA LEU A 189 -6.32 -10.60 -13.34
C LEU A 189 -4.86 -11.08 -13.19
N PHE A 190 -4.05 -10.91 -14.23
CA PHE A 190 -2.62 -11.25 -14.17
C PHE A 190 -1.88 -10.37 -13.17
N VAL A 191 -2.09 -9.05 -13.16
CA VAL A 191 -1.43 -8.14 -12.20
C VAL A 191 -1.92 -8.37 -10.77
N HIS A 192 -3.21 -8.69 -10.58
CA HIS A 192 -3.76 -9.12 -9.28
C HIS A 192 -3.10 -10.39 -8.76
N ASP A 193 -2.80 -11.36 -9.63
CA ASP A 193 -2.08 -12.56 -9.22
C ASP A 193 -0.60 -12.26 -8.91
N LEU A 194 0.02 -11.32 -9.63
CA LEU A 194 1.38 -10.87 -9.33
C LEU A 194 1.49 -10.12 -7.99
N ASP A 195 0.50 -9.32 -7.61
CA ASP A 195 0.44 -8.67 -6.29
C ASP A 195 0.49 -9.72 -5.17
N LYS A 196 -0.38 -10.74 -5.26
CA LYS A 196 -0.39 -11.87 -4.32
C LYS A 196 0.93 -12.64 -4.33
N MET A 197 1.49 -12.86 -5.52
CA MET A 197 2.77 -13.56 -5.68
C MET A 197 3.91 -12.80 -5.01
N GLU A 198 3.92 -11.48 -5.15
CA GLU A 198 4.92 -10.59 -4.55
C GLU A 198 4.84 -10.62 -3.02
N LEU A 199 3.62 -10.56 -2.46
CA LEU A 199 3.38 -10.72 -1.02
C LEU A 199 3.91 -12.07 -0.49
N LEU A 200 3.63 -13.18 -1.18
CA LEU A 200 4.12 -14.51 -0.80
C LEU A 200 5.66 -14.60 -0.88
N LEU A 201 6.27 -14.02 -1.91
CA LEU A 201 7.72 -13.96 -2.04
C LEU A 201 8.31 -13.17 -0.87
N GLN A 202 7.77 -11.99 -0.56
CA GLN A 202 8.28 -11.16 0.52
C GLN A 202 8.16 -11.83 1.89
N MET A 203 7.02 -12.49 2.14
CA MET A 203 6.80 -13.33 3.31
C MET A 203 7.97 -14.32 3.46
N PHE A 204 8.24 -15.12 2.42
CA PHE A 204 9.29 -16.12 2.49
C PHE A 204 10.70 -15.51 2.62
N GLU A 205 10.98 -14.39 1.94
CA GLU A 205 12.26 -13.69 2.09
C GLU A 205 12.49 -13.21 3.52
N TYR A 206 11.46 -12.70 4.20
CA TYR A 206 11.57 -12.30 5.60
C TYR A 206 11.72 -13.49 6.54
N GLU A 207 11.01 -14.59 6.33
CA GLU A 207 11.19 -15.82 7.12
C GLU A 207 12.61 -16.39 6.98
N LYS A 208 13.17 -16.40 5.76
CA LYS A 208 14.56 -16.79 5.49
C LYS A 208 15.55 -15.90 6.24
N ARG A 209 15.35 -14.57 6.19
CA ARG A 209 16.21 -13.62 6.92
C ARG A 209 16.10 -13.78 8.44
N ALA A 210 14.90 -14.08 8.92
CA ALA A 210 14.63 -14.41 10.32
C ALA A 210 15.11 -15.82 10.71
N ARG A 211 15.61 -16.63 9.76
CA ARG A 211 16.12 -17.99 10.01
C ARG A 211 15.10 -18.87 10.73
N ALA A 212 13.85 -18.84 10.25
CA ALA A 212 12.76 -19.64 10.80
C ALA A 212 12.42 -19.33 12.28
N THR A 213 12.73 -18.13 12.78
CA THR A 213 12.28 -17.68 14.11
C THR A 213 11.06 -16.78 14.08
N LEU A 214 10.61 -16.39 12.89
CA LEU A 214 9.41 -15.58 12.67
C LEU A 214 8.56 -16.30 11.63
N ASP A 215 7.36 -16.69 12.01
CA ASP A 215 6.38 -17.34 11.14
C ASP A 215 5.40 -16.30 10.61
N LEU A 216 5.37 -16.14 9.29
CA LEU A 216 4.52 -15.20 8.58
C LEU A 216 3.42 -15.96 7.79
N GLY A 217 3.16 -17.22 8.10
CA GLY A 217 2.24 -18.08 7.35
C GLY A 217 0.77 -17.64 7.31
N GLU A 218 0.37 -16.63 8.10
CA GLU A 218 -0.93 -15.94 7.93
C GLU A 218 -1.11 -15.41 6.50
N PHE A 219 -0.03 -14.93 5.86
CA PHE A 219 -0.10 -14.41 4.50
C PHE A 219 -0.26 -15.51 3.45
N ALA A 220 0.02 -16.77 3.76
CA ALA A 220 -0.13 -17.89 2.81
C ALA A 220 -1.59 -18.07 2.32
N TYR A 221 -2.57 -17.51 3.04
CA TYR A 221 -3.99 -17.47 2.64
C TYR A 221 -4.20 -16.97 1.20
N VAL A 222 -3.42 -15.98 0.77
CA VAL A 222 -3.62 -15.35 -0.55
C VAL A 222 -3.36 -16.31 -1.71
N ALA A 223 -2.66 -17.43 -1.47
CA ALA A 223 -2.48 -18.50 -2.47
C ALA A 223 -3.83 -19.09 -2.94
N THR A 224 -4.88 -19.06 -2.10
CA THR A 224 -6.24 -19.48 -2.50
C THR A 224 -6.91 -18.52 -3.50
N LYS A 225 -6.39 -17.30 -3.62
CA LYS A 225 -7.03 -16.21 -4.37
C LYS A 225 -6.40 -15.98 -5.74
N PHE A 226 -5.46 -16.83 -6.15
CA PHE A 226 -4.92 -16.82 -7.51
C PHE A 226 -5.99 -17.20 -8.52
N SER A 227 -6.18 -16.33 -9.50
CA SER A 227 -7.24 -16.45 -10.50
C SER A 227 -6.80 -17.29 -11.70
N LEU A 228 -5.56 -17.13 -12.16
CA LEU A 228 -5.04 -17.79 -13.34
C LEU A 228 -4.33 -19.12 -12.99
N PRO A 229 -4.53 -20.19 -13.77
CA PRO A 229 -3.83 -21.46 -13.55
C PRO A 229 -2.31 -21.32 -13.59
N GLU A 230 -1.77 -20.52 -14.52
CA GLU A 230 -0.34 -20.40 -14.77
C GLU A 230 0.42 -19.76 -13.59
N THR A 231 -0.17 -18.73 -12.98
CA THR A 231 0.39 -18.04 -11.80
C THR A 231 0.20 -18.84 -10.52
N ARG A 232 -0.89 -19.63 -10.42
CA ARG A 232 -1.12 -20.55 -9.29
C ARG A 232 -0.03 -21.60 -9.19
N GLU A 233 0.54 -22.06 -10.30
CA GLU A 233 1.69 -22.97 -10.29
C GLU A 233 2.91 -22.35 -9.59
N TRP A 234 3.16 -21.05 -9.78
CA TRP A 234 4.26 -20.35 -9.10
C TRP A 234 4.02 -20.26 -7.59
N ALA A 235 2.80 -19.94 -7.17
CA ALA A 235 2.43 -19.91 -5.75
C ALA A 235 2.63 -21.28 -5.11
N ASN A 236 2.19 -22.36 -5.77
CA ASN A 236 2.37 -23.73 -5.28
C ASN A 236 3.85 -24.11 -5.16
N ALA A 237 4.68 -23.74 -6.16
CA ALA A 237 6.11 -23.98 -6.13
C ALA A 237 6.79 -23.26 -4.97
N LEU A 238 6.47 -21.98 -4.76
CA LEU A 238 7.01 -21.19 -3.65
C LEU A 238 6.61 -21.77 -2.28
N LEU A 239 5.35 -22.19 -2.12
CA LEU A 239 4.90 -22.81 -0.87
C LEU A 239 5.63 -24.13 -0.62
N ALA A 240 5.91 -24.93 -1.65
CA ALA A 240 6.73 -26.13 -1.50
C ALA A 240 8.18 -25.82 -1.07
N GLU A 241 8.79 -24.76 -1.63
CA GLU A 241 10.10 -24.27 -1.17
C GLU A 241 10.07 -23.83 0.30
N ARG A 242 9.00 -23.13 0.71
CA ARG A 242 8.79 -22.70 2.08
C ARG A 242 8.68 -23.88 3.05
N GLU A 243 7.84 -24.88 2.74
CA GLU A 243 7.71 -26.08 3.56
C GLU A 243 9.05 -26.82 3.70
N ALA A 244 9.82 -26.93 2.60
CA ALA A 244 11.15 -27.53 2.65
C ALA A 244 12.13 -26.73 3.53
N PHE A 245 12.05 -25.39 3.52
CA PHE A 245 12.86 -24.52 4.37
C PHE A 245 12.55 -24.69 5.86
N TRP A 246 11.28 -24.73 6.23
CA TRP A 246 10.87 -24.92 7.62
C TRP A 246 11.09 -26.37 8.10
N GLY A 247 11.03 -27.35 7.20
CA GLY A 247 11.34 -28.74 7.48
C GLY A 247 10.44 -29.32 8.58
N SER A 248 11.03 -29.69 9.71
CA SER A 248 10.29 -30.22 10.88
C SER A 248 9.98 -29.17 11.95
N ALA A 249 10.38 -27.91 11.74
CA ALA A 249 10.08 -26.84 12.68
C ALA A 249 8.58 -26.51 12.65
N GLN A 250 8.04 -26.18 13.82
CA GLN A 250 6.64 -25.79 13.95
C GLN A 250 6.41 -24.45 13.27
N HIS A 251 5.45 -24.41 12.35
CA HIS A 251 5.01 -23.21 11.65
C HIS A 251 3.60 -23.42 11.09
N VAL A 252 2.95 -22.36 10.64
CA VAL A 252 1.68 -22.42 9.92
C VAL A 252 1.94 -23.03 8.55
N HIS A 253 1.43 -24.24 8.34
CA HIS A 253 1.57 -24.98 7.11
C HIS A 253 0.63 -24.47 6.03
N GLY A 254 1.03 -24.70 4.78
CA GLY A 254 0.26 -24.44 3.57
C GLY A 254 -1.24 -24.50 3.79
N GLU A 255 -1.84 -25.65 4.10
CA GLU A 255 -3.30 -25.79 4.24
C GLU A 255 -3.93 -24.97 5.37
N GLU A 256 -3.24 -24.77 6.49
CA GLU A 256 -3.75 -23.97 7.60
C GLU A 256 -3.63 -22.48 7.29
N GLY A 257 -2.50 -22.02 6.76
CA GLY A 257 -2.32 -20.65 6.27
C GLY A 257 -3.26 -20.31 5.12
N VAL A 258 -3.41 -21.24 4.16
CA VAL A 258 -4.33 -21.22 3.00
C VAL A 258 -5.79 -21.24 3.46
N ALA A 259 -6.11 -21.93 4.56
CA ALA A 259 -7.42 -21.85 5.22
C ALA A 259 -7.57 -20.66 6.18
N GLY A 260 -6.57 -19.78 6.25
CA GLY A 260 -6.56 -18.60 7.10
C GLY A 260 -6.35 -18.95 8.57
N GLY A 261 -5.22 -19.60 8.90
CA GLY A 261 -4.73 -20.05 10.22
C GLY A 261 -4.53 -18.94 11.26
N VAL A 262 -5.31 -17.88 11.10
CA VAL A 262 -5.50 -16.73 11.93
C VAL A 262 -6.60 -17.03 12.93
N LYS A 263 -6.62 -16.29 14.05
CA LYS A 263 -7.71 -16.37 15.03
C LYS A 263 -9.07 -16.19 14.32
N PRO A 264 -10.14 -16.89 14.75
CA PRO A 264 -11.45 -16.87 14.09
C PRO A 264 -11.99 -15.46 13.79
N ASP A 265 -11.76 -14.51 14.70
CA ASP A 265 -12.18 -13.12 14.54
C ASP A 265 -11.48 -12.42 13.37
N THR A 266 -10.19 -12.68 13.16
CA THR A 266 -9.41 -12.11 12.05
C THR A 266 -9.79 -12.75 10.72
N ARG A 267 -10.09 -14.06 10.71
CA ARG A 267 -10.60 -14.75 9.52
C ARG A 267 -11.95 -14.20 9.08
N GLN A 268 -12.87 -13.95 10.01
CA GLN A 268 -14.17 -13.35 9.70
C GLN A 268 -14.02 -11.93 9.13
N GLN A 269 -13.07 -11.13 9.66
CA GLN A 269 -12.76 -9.81 9.13
C GLN A 269 -12.17 -9.87 7.72
N GLN A 270 -11.19 -10.75 7.47
CA GLN A 270 -10.61 -10.96 6.15
C GLN A 270 -11.64 -11.46 5.14
N ASP A 271 -12.41 -12.50 5.48
CA ASP A 271 -13.45 -13.04 4.62
C ASP A 271 -14.52 -11.97 4.35
N THR A 272 -14.93 -11.16 5.33
CA THR A 272 -15.86 -10.03 5.11
C THR A 272 -15.28 -8.96 4.19
N TYR A 273 -13.98 -8.65 4.32
CA TYR A 273 -13.28 -7.69 3.48
C TYR A 273 -13.22 -8.17 2.02
N TYR A 274 -12.90 -9.44 1.80
CA TYR A 274 -12.79 -10.03 0.45
C TYR A 274 -14.13 -10.53 -0.13
N SER A 275 -15.17 -10.78 0.68
CA SER A 275 -16.49 -11.28 0.22
C SER A 275 -17.53 -10.20 -0.07
N LYS A 276 -17.37 -8.99 0.46
CA LYS A 276 -18.20 -7.85 0.03
C LYS A 276 -17.73 -7.45 -1.37
N GLU A 277 -18.56 -7.86 -2.32
CA GLU A 277 -18.31 -8.10 -3.75
C GLU A 277 -17.60 -6.99 -4.52
N ALA A 278 -17.09 -7.42 -5.68
CA ALA A 278 -16.75 -6.64 -6.86
C ALA A 278 -17.89 -5.73 -7.35
#